data_AF-A0AAD0U670-F1
#
_entry.id   AF-A0AAD0U670-F1
#
_cell.length_a   1.000
_cell.length_b   1.000
_cell.length_c   1.000
_cell.angle_alpha   90.00
_cell.angle_beta   90.00
_cell.angle_gamma   90.00
#
_symmetry.space_group_name_H-M   'P 1'
#
loop_
_entity.id
_entity.type
_entity.pdbx_description
1 polymer ?
#
loop_
_entity_poly.entity_id
_entity_poly.type
_entity_poly.pdbx_seq_one_letter_code
_entity_poly.pdbx_strand_id
1 'polypeptide(L)' 'MTGRVNNPVAVTPTIVDNGCNWTRPIFIDKTDKLSQGTVDQILAHNMTGQRLCGWQPSKKN' A
#
# COMPACT_ATOMS: atom_id res chain seq x y z
N MET A 1 29.43 23.14 -39.09
CA MET A 1 28.38 22.11 -39.23
C MET A 1 27.83 21.82 -37.84
N THR A 2 26.54 22.09 -37.69
CA THR A 2 25.64 22.06 -36.53
C THR A 2 26.06 21.21 -35.31
N GLY A 3 26.38 21.87 -34.20
CA GLY A 3 26.44 21.24 -32.89
C GLY A 3 25.04 20.92 -32.39
N ARG A 4 24.79 19.66 -32.01
CA ARG A 4 23.52 19.24 -31.38
C ARG A 4 23.47 19.81 -29.96
N VAL A 5 22.58 20.77 -29.74
CA VAL A 5 22.18 21.19 -28.40
C VAL A 5 21.32 20.06 -27.82
N ASN A 6 21.86 19.30 -26.88
CA ASN A 6 21.07 18.35 -26.11
C ASN A 6 20.31 19.16 -25.06
N ASN A 7 19.05 19.47 -25.34
CA ASN A 7 18.18 20.15 -24.39
C ASN A 7 17.94 19.19 -23.20
N PRO A 8 18.17 19.59 -21.94
CA PRO A 8 17.84 18.73 -20.81
C PRO A 8 16.33 18.52 -20.81
N VAL A 9 15.91 17.27 -21.02
CA VAL A 9 14.50 16.89 -20.88
C VAL A 9 14.15 17.15 -19.42
N ALA A 10 13.32 18.15 -19.17
CA ALA A 10 12.75 18.40 -17.87
C ALA A 10 11.89 17.18 -17.50
N VAL A 11 12.44 16.27 -16.70
CA VAL A 11 11.69 15.10 -16.23
C VAL A 11 10.81 15.55 -15.08
N THR A 12 9.53 15.78 -15.37
CA THR A 12 8.54 15.96 -14.31
C THR A 12 8.36 14.62 -13.58
N PRO A 13 8.56 14.56 -12.26
CA PRO A 13 8.34 13.34 -11.51
C PRO A 13 6.87 12.95 -11.57
N THR A 14 6.59 11.71 -11.95
CA THR A 14 5.26 11.13 -11.83
C THR A 14 5.07 10.61 -10.41
N ILE A 15 4.02 11.06 -9.73
CA ILE A 15 3.59 10.44 -8.48
C ILE A 15 2.90 9.13 -8.87
N VAL A 16 3.54 8.00 -8.57
CA VAL A 16 2.95 6.68 -8.72
C VAL A 16 2.44 6.24 -7.35
N ASP A 17 1.12 6.31 -7.14
CA ASP A 17 0.51 5.69 -5.97
C ASP A 17 0.43 4.18 -6.19
N ASN A 18 1.40 3.47 -5.62
CA ASN A 18 1.48 2.02 -5.63
C ASN A 18 1.08 1.41 -4.28
N GLY A 19 0.41 2.17 -3.40
CA GLY A 19 0.05 1.75 -2.03
C GLY A 19 -0.57 0.36 -1.98
N CYS A 20 -1.59 0.13 -2.81
CA CYS A 20 -2.29 -1.16 -2.89
C CYS A 20 -1.45 -2.31 -3.47
N ASN A 21 -0.35 -2.01 -4.18
CA ASN A 21 0.49 -3.03 -4.82
C ASN A 21 1.57 -3.58 -3.89
N TRP A 22 2.13 -2.75 -3.00
CA TRP A 22 3.18 -3.18 -2.06
C TRP A 22 2.64 -3.54 -0.67
N THR A 23 1.38 -3.20 -0.36
CA THR A 23 0.71 -3.58 0.89
C THR A 23 -0.35 -4.66 0.67
N ARG A 24 -0.71 -5.39 1.74
CA ARG A 24 -1.69 -6.49 1.73
C ARG A 24 -2.41 -6.55 3.09
N PRO A 25 -3.59 -7.19 3.17
CA PRO A 25 -4.26 -7.40 4.46
C PRO A 25 -3.38 -8.13 5.46
N ILE A 26 -3.48 -7.74 6.72
CA ILE A 26 -2.81 -8.40 7.85
C ILE A 26 -3.79 -9.40 8.47
N PHE A 27 -3.44 -10.68 8.46
CA PHE A 27 -4.21 -11.72 9.13
C PHE A 27 -3.49 -12.15 10.39
N ILE A 28 -4.26 -12.28 11.48
CA ILE A 28 -3.75 -12.60 12.82
C ILE A 28 -4.12 -14.05 13.13
N ASP A 29 -3.21 -14.81 13.74
CA ASP A 29 -3.51 -16.15 14.22
C ASP A 29 -4.25 -16.11 15.57
N LYS A 30 -5.05 -17.15 15.88
CA LYS A 30 -5.77 -17.24 17.16
C LYS A 30 -4.82 -17.35 18.35
N THR A 31 -3.59 -17.79 18.14
CA THR A 31 -2.57 -17.93 19.18
C THR A 31 -1.83 -16.63 19.49
N ASP A 32 -1.88 -15.64 18.61
CA ASP A 32 -1.22 -14.34 18.79
C ASP A 32 -1.72 -13.62 20.06
N LYS A 33 -0.82 -12.88 20.70
CA LYS A 33 -1.12 -12.08 21.89
C LYS A 33 -0.80 -10.63 21.59
N LEU A 34 -1.84 -9.89 21.18
CA LEU A 34 -1.74 -8.48 20.83
C LEU A 34 -2.40 -7.61 21.88
N SER A 35 -1.87 -6.40 22.06
CA SER A 35 -2.57 -5.37 22.82
C SER A 35 -3.82 -4.91 22.06
N GLN A 36 -4.83 -4.39 22.79
CA GLN A 36 -6.04 -3.87 22.14
C GLN A 36 -5.73 -2.77 21.12
N GLY A 37 -4.82 -1.85 21.45
CA GLY A 37 -4.43 -0.77 20.53
C GLY A 37 -3.82 -1.29 19.23
N THR A 38 -3.05 -2.38 19.27
CA THR A 38 -2.51 -3.03 18.07
C THR A 38 -3.61 -3.66 17.23
N VAL A 39 -4.59 -4.31 17.85
CA VAL A 39 -5.75 -4.90 17.16
C VAL A 39 -6.53 -3.81 16.43
N ASP A 40 -6.80 -2.68 17.08
CA ASP A 40 -7.55 -1.58 16.50
C ASP A 40 -6.83 -0.97 15.29
N GLN A 41 -5.50 -0.84 15.36
CA GLN A 41 -4.68 -0.35 14.25
C GLN A 41 -4.69 -1.30 13.04
N ILE A 42 -4.56 -2.61 13.28
CA ILE A 42 -4.64 -3.62 12.21
C ILE A 42 -6.03 -3.61 11.57
N LEU A 43 -7.08 -3.52 12.38
CA LEU A 43 -8.44 -3.43 11.88
C LEU A 43 -8.63 -2.20 11.00
N ALA A 44 -8.18 -1.03 11.45
CA ALA A 44 -8.26 0.21 10.68
C ALA A 44 -7.48 0.10 9.34
N HIS A 45 -6.29 -0.51 9.35
CA HIS A 45 -5.51 -0.77 8.15
C HIS A 45 -6.27 -1.65 7.15
N ASN A 46 -6.77 -2.80 7.60
CA ASN A 46 -7.48 -3.75 6.73
C ASN A 46 -8.78 -3.17 6.18
N MET A 47 -9.55 -2.44 6.99
CA MET A 47 -10.77 -1.77 6.54
C MET A 47 -10.47 -0.67 5.51
N THR A 48 -9.38 0.08 5.70
CA THR A 48 -8.94 1.09 4.72
C THR A 48 -8.58 0.44 3.39
N GLY A 49 -7.80 -0.66 3.41
CA GLY A 49 -7.48 -1.39 2.20
C GLY A 49 -8.67 -2.13 1.59
N GLN A 50 -9.66 -2.56 2.36
CA GLN A 50 -10.93 -3.06 1.81
C GLN A 50 -11.64 -1.96 1.01
N ARG A 51 -11.70 -0.74 1.56
CA ARG A 51 -12.35 0.41 0.91
C ARG A 51 -11.60 0.90 -0.33
N LEU A 52 -10.26 1.01 -0.26
CA LEU A 52 -9.44 1.64 -1.31
C LEU A 52 -8.88 0.63 -2.32
N CYS A 53 -8.54 -0.57 -1.88
CA CYS A 53 -7.81 -1.57 -2.66
C CYS A 53 -8.64 -2.83 -2.96
N GLY A 54 -9.89 -2.92 -2.50
CA GLY A 54 -10.78 -4.07 -2.72
C GLY A 54 -10.36 -5.35 -1.98
N TRP A 55 -9.53 -5.21 -0.94
CA TRP A 55 -9.07 -6.33 -0.13
C TRP A 55 -10.22 -7.12 0.49
N GLN A 56 -10.04 -8.43 0.59
CA GLN A 56 -11.05 -9.32 1.13
C GLN A 56 -10.67 -9.81 2.54
N PRO A 57 -11.64 -9.94 3.45
CA PRO A 57 -11.41 -10.55 4.74
C PRO A 57 -11.00 -12.02 4.57
N SER A 58 -10.26 -12.53 5.55
CA SER A 58 -9.88 -13.95 5.58
C SER A 58 -11.14 -14.81 5.58
N LYS A 59 -11.20 -15.80 4.69
CA LYS A 59 -12.20 -16.87 4.77
C LYS A 59 -11.80 -17.71 5.97
N LYS A 60 -12.66 -17.74 7.00
CA LYS A 60 -12.46 -18.49 8.26
C LYS A 60 -11.68 -19.80 8.05
N ASN A 61 -10.57 -19.93 8.76
CA ASN A 61 -9.93 -21.22 9.06
C ASN A 61 -10.54 -21.82 10.34
#